data_AF-A0A0A0VFN1-F1
#
_entry.id   AF-A0A0A0VFN1-F1
#
_cell.length_a   1.000
_cell.length_b   1.000
_cell.length_c   1.000
_cell.angle_alpha   90.00
_cell.angle_beta   90.00
_cell.angle_gamma   90.00
#
_symmetry.space_group_name_H-M   'P 1'
#
loop_
_entity.id
_entity.type
_entity.pdbx_description
1 polymer ?
#
loop_
_entity_poly.entity_id
_entity_poly.type
_entity_poly.pdbx_seq_one_letter_code
_entity_poly.pdbx_strand_id
1 'polypeptide(L)'
;MLALIMSLNMILSLIFIFLNHPLSVGLILLIQTILISLISGNLISSFWFSYILFLIMIGGMLILFMYMTSIASNEKFQPKTIIISPLMLMIIFILFLQNKTESLIYNNELIPFKENSIIQFSLIKYANFPVMIILISMILYLLITLIATVKITEFKQGPIRQMN
;
A
#
# COMPACT_ATOMS: atom_id res chain seq x y z
N MET A 1 -17.39 4.80 -10.47
CA MET A 1 -16.74 3.78 -9.62
C MET A 1 -15.37 4.21 -9.11
N LEU A 2 -14.40 4.57 -9.97
CA LEU A 2 -13.07 4.99 -9.53
C LEU A 2 -13.09 6.17 -8.54
N ALA A 3 -13.93 7.18 -8.78
CA ALA A 3 -14.10 8.32 -7.87
C ALA A 3 -14.55 7.91 -6.46
N LEU A 4 -15.37 6.87 -6.34
CA LEU A 4 -15.80 6.32 -5.04
C LEU A 4 -14.65 5.59 -4.35
N ILE A 5 -13.84 4.82 -5.10
CA ILE A 5 -12.67 4.12 -4.54
C ILE A 5 -11.62 5.15 -4.08
N MET A 6 -11.40 6.21 -4.86
CA MET A 6 -10.51 7.33 -4.52
C MET A 6 -10.98 8.05 -3.26
N SER A 7 -12.28 8.34 -3.13
CA SER A 7 -12.81 9.00 -1.94
C SER A 7 -12.65 8.11 -0.71
N LEU A 8 -13.01 6.82 -0.80
CA LEU A 8 -12.78 5.82 0.27
C LEU A 8 -11.31 5.76 0.72
N ASN A 9 -10.37 5.84 -0.21
CA ASN A 9 -8.94 5.85 0.13
C ASN A 9 -8.51 7.11 0.89
N MET A 10 -8.99 8.28 0.47
CA MET A 10 -8.72 9.53 1.18
C MET A 10 -9.24 9.48 2.62
N ILE A 11 -10.38 8.84 2.84
CA ILE A 11 -10.94 8.69 4.18
C ILE A 11 -10.06 7.84 5.06
N LEU A 12 -9.64 6.67 4.58
CA LEU A 12 -8.80 5.77 5.36
C LEU A 12 -7.50 6.47 5.76
N SER A 13 -6.95 7.31 4.87
CA SER A 13 -5.76 8.12 5.19
C SER A 13 -6.01 9.16 6.29
N LEU A 14 -7.21 9.75 6.37
CA LEU A 14 -7.57 10.67 7.45
C LEU A 14 -7.76 9.92 8.78
N ILE A 15 -8.43 8.76 8.77
CA ILE A 15 -8.61 7.94 9.97
C ILE A 15 -7.26 7.44 10.49
N PHE A 16 -6.33 7.13 9.59
CA PHE A 16 -4.98 6.65 9.93
C PHE A 16 -4.24 7.58 10.90
N ILE A 17 -4.38 8.90 10.73
CA ILE A 17 -3.73 9.91 11.60
C ILE A 17 -4.20 9.80 13.05
N PHE A 18 -5.43 9.33 13.29
CA PHE A 18 -6.04 9.26 14.62
C PHE A 18 -5.89 7.89 15.31
N LEU A 19 -5.30 6.90 14.64
CA LEU A 19 -5.13 5.57 15.20
C LEU A 19 -3.81 5.43 15.96
N ASN A 20 -3.91 4.90 17.18
CA ASN A 20 -2.74 4.67 18.04
C ASN A 20 -2.42 3.18 18.20
N HIS A 21 -3.42 2.30 18.11
CA HIS A 21 -3.20 0.89 18.40
C HIS A 21 -2.57 0.18 17.20
N PRO A 22 -1.44 -0.55 17.35
CA PRO A 22 -0.68 -1.13 16.24
C PRO A 22 -1.52 -2.06 15.35
N LEU A 23 -2.42 -2.84 15.96
CA LEU A 23 -3.36 -3.69 15.20
C LEU A 23 -4.31 -2.87 14.33
N SER A 24 -4.83 -1.74 14.83
CA SER A 24 -5.73 -0.89 14.05
C SER A 24 -5.01 -0.17 12.92
N VAL A 25 -3.76 0.27 13.17
CA VAL A 25 -2.87 0.87 12.17
C VAL A 25 -2.59 -0.14 11.06
N GLY A 26 -2.28 -1.40 11.41
CA GLY A 26 -2.08 -2.49 10.44
C GLY A 26 -3.33 -2.81 9.61
N LEU A 27 -4.51 -2.85 10.23
CA LEU A 27 -5.76 -3.11 9.51
C LEU A 27 -6.10 -2.00 8.51
N ILE A 28 -5.98 -0.72 8.91
CA ILE A 28 -6.27 0.40 7.99
C ILE A 28 -5.32 0.39 6.81
N LEU A 29 -4.02 0.16 7.05
CA LEU A 29 -3.04 0.09 5.98
C LEU A 29 -3.34 -1.08 5.01
N LEU A 30 -3.80 -2.25 5.50
CA LEU A 30 -4.17 -3.36 4.63
C LEU A 30 -5.33 -2.98 3.70
N ILE A 31 -6.39 -2.37 4.25
CA ILE A 31 -7.53 -1.91 3.46
C ILE A 31 -7.10 -0.85 2.45
N GLN A 32 -6.25 0.09 2.85
CA GLN A 32 -5.72 1.13 1.97
C GLN A 32 -4.89 0.54 0.82
N THR A 33 -4.05 -0.47 1.08
CA THR A 33 -3.26 -1.13 0.02
C THR A 33 -4.13 -1.86 -1.01
N ILE A 34 -5.22 -2.50 -0.57
CA ILE A 34 -6.22 -3.10 -1.47
C ILE A 34 -6.87 -2.03 -2.36
N LEU A 35 -7.26 -0.89 -1.78
CA LEU A 35 -7.90 0.17 -2.56
C LEU A 35 -6.92 0.84 -3.52
N ILE A 36 -5.65 1.03 -3.13
CA ILE A 36 -4.61 1.58 -4.02
C ILE A 36 -4.33 0.64 -5.20
N SER A 37 -4.25 -0.69 -4.97
CA SER A 37 -4.07 -1.64 -6.07
C SER A 37 -5.24 -1.57 -7.05
N LEU A 38 -6.48 -1.49 -6.57
CA LEU A 38 -7.68 -1.33 -7.41
C LEU A 38 -7.69 0.00 -8.18
N ILE A 39 -7.24 1.11 -7.58
CA ILE A 39 -7.10 2.38 -8.31
C ILE A 39 -6.06 2.24 -9.42
N SER A 40 -4.89 1.68 -9.12
CA SER A 40 -3.81 1.53 -10.10
C SER A 40 -4.18 0.59 -11.26
N GLY A 41 -4.92 -0.48 -10.97
CA GLY A 41 -5.40 -1.43 -11.98
C GLY A 41 -6.43 -0.83 -12.93
N ASN A 42 -7.24 0.12 -12.46
CA ASN A 42 -8.19 0.84 -13.32
C ASN A 42 -7.54 1.99 -14.13
N LEU A 43 -6.40 2.53 -13.68
CA LEU A 43 -5.69 3.61 -14.38
C LEU A 43 -4.77 3.12 -15.49
N ILE A 44 -4.29 1.87 -15.40
CA ILE A 44 -3.35 1.27 -16.35
C ILE A 44 -4.08 0.17 -17.12
N SER A 45 -3.84 0.07 -18.42
CA SER A 45 -4.47 -0.96 -19.27
C SER A 45 -4.16 -2.41 -18.86
N SER A 46 -3.11 -2.63 -18.05
CA SER A 46 -2.71 -3.95 -17.59
C SER A 46 -2.68 -4.03 -16.07
N PHE A 47 -3.32 -5.06 -15.50
CA PHE A 47 -3.34 -5.32 -14.06
C PHE A 47 -1.99 -5.80 -13.48
N TRP A 48 -1.00 -6.12 -14.32
CA TRP A 48 0.25 -6.74 -13.87
C TRP A 48 1.02 -5.90 -12.82
N PHE A 49 1.13 -4.58 -13.02
CA PHE A 49 1.74 -3.69 -12.03
C PHE A 49 0.92 -3.57 -10.74
N SER A 50 -0.42 -3.51 -10.84
CA SER A 50 -1.31 -3.46 -9.67
C SER A 50 -1.21 -4.71 -8.81
N TYR A 51 -1.00 -5.88 -9.44
CA TYR A 51 -0.79 -7.14 -8.76
C TYR A 51 0.56 -7.21 -8.03
N ILE A 52 1.65 -6.75 -8.68
CA ILE A 52 2.98 -6.67 -8.05
C ILE A 52 2.94 -5.75 -6.82
N LEU A 53 2.28 -4.59 -6.93
CA LEU A 53 2.10 -3.65 -5.82
C LEU A 53 1.36 -4.32 -4.65
N PHE A 54 0.26 -5.02 -4.94
CA PHE A 54 -0.53 -5.71 -3.93
C PHE A 54 0.28 -6.75 -3.14
N LEU A 55 1.01 -7.62 -3.84
CA LEU A 55 1.79 -8.68 -3.22
C LEU A 55 2.91 -8.14 -2.32
N ILE A 56 3.68 -7.17 -2.82
CA ILE A 56 4.82 -6.62 -2.07
C ILE A 56 4.33 -5.90 -0.80
N MET A 57 3.26 -5.13 -0.91
CA MET A 57 2.72 -4.38 0.22
C MET A 57 2.14 -5.30 1.30
N ILE A 58 1.36 -6.32 0.93
CA ILE A 58 0.83 -7.28 1.91
C ILE A 58 1.96 -8.06 2.59
N GLY A 59 2.96 -8.51 1.82
CA GLY A 59 4.11 -9.23 2.38
C GLY A 59 4.85 -8.41 3.45
N GLY A 60 5.16 -7.15 3.16
CA GLY A 60 5.83 -6.25 4.12
C GLY A 60 4.98 -5.94 5.35
N MET A 61 3.67 -5.77 5.15
CA MET A 61 2.72 -5.48 6.23
C MET A 61 2.53 -6.65 7.20
N LEU A 62 2.50 -7.89 6.71
CA LEU A 62 2.38 -9.07 7.57
C LEU A 62 3.61 -9.23 8.49
N ILE A 63 4.81 -8.92 7.99
CA ILE A 63 6.04 -8.93 8.81
C ILE A 63 5.96 -7.90 9.93
N LEU A 64 5.53 -6.67 9.62
CA LEU A 64 5.33 -5.62 10.63
C LEU A 64 4.26 -6.01 11.66
N PHE A 65 3.18 -6.67 11.23
CA PHE A 65 2.14 -7.15 12.12
C PHE A 65 2.64 -8.23 13.09
N MET A 66 3.44 -9.19 12.60
CA MET A 66 4.07 -10.20 13.46
C MET A 66 5.02 -9.56 14.48
N TYR A 67 5.83 -8.58 14.05
CA TYR A 67 6.75 -7.88 14.94
C TYR A 67 6.00 -7.13 16.05
N MET A 68 4.98 -6.34 15.70
CA MET A 68 4.22 -5.56 16.68
C MET A 68 3.43 -6.42 17.67
N THR A 69 2.84 -7.55 17.22
CA THR A 69 2.15 -8.47 18.14
C THR A 69 3.11 -9.22 19.06
N SER A 70 4.37 -9.42 18.66
CA SER A 70 5.39 -10.03 19.51
C SER A 70 5.93 -9.10 20.62
N ILE A 71 5.79 -7.78 20.45
CA ILE A 71 6.36 -6.77 21.36
C ILE A 71 5.30 -6.08 22.22
N ALA A 72 4.08 -5.90 21.71
CA ALA A 72 3.04 -5.22 22.45
C ALA A 72 2.39 -6.15 23.50
N SER A 73 2.27 -5.67 24.73
CA SER A 73 1.29 -6.21 25.68
C SER A 73 -0.11 -6.09 25.06
N ASN A 74 -0.93 -7.13 25.24
CA ASN A 74 -2.27 -7.26 24.64
C ASN A 74 -3.27 -6.26 25.28
N GLU A 75 -3.04 -4.96 25.09
CA GLU A 75 -3.87 -3.89 25.64
C GLU A 75 -5.26 -3.93 24.98
N LYS A 76 -6.30 -3.75 25.79
CA LYS A 76 -7.68 -3.79 25.30
C LYS A 76 -7.90 -2.63 24.33
N PHE A 77 -8.30 -2.95 23.10
CA PHE A 77 -8.64 -1.97 22.08
C PHE A 77 -9.81 -1.09 22.54
N GLN A 78 -9.55 0.20 22.78
CA GLN A 78 -10.58 1.21 23.04
C GLN A 78 -10.64 2.20 21.87
N PRO A 79 -11.60 2.06 20.93
CA PRO A 79 -11.77 3.04 19.87
C PRO A 79 -12.25 4.36 20.48
N LYS A 80 -11.44 5.42 20.35
CA LYS A 80 -11.86 6.76 20.78
C LYS A 80 -12.99 7.25 19.88
N THR A 81 -14.07 7.75 20.48
CA THR A 81 -15.25 8.32 19.81
C THR A 81 -14.93 9.50 18.88
N ILE A 82 -13.72 10.08 18.98
CA ILE A 82 -13.15 11.08 18.07
C ILE A 82 -13.07 10.57 16.62
N ILE A 83 -13.08 9.26 16.38
CA ILE A 83 -13.08 8.66 15.04
C ILE A 83 -14.43 8.87 14.32
N ILE A 84 -15.53 9.12 15.05
CA ILE A 84 -16.90 9.17 14.50
C ILE A 84 -17.19 10.51 13.78
N SER A 85 -16.56 11.62 14.21
CA SER A 85 -16.80 12.93 13.60
C SER A 85 -16.30 13.07 12.15
N PRO A 86 -15.12 12.57 11.74
CA PRO A 86 -14.72 12.59 10.33
C PRO A 86 -15.58 11.65 9.47
N LEU A 87 -16.10 10.56 10.03
CA LEU A 87 -16.97 9.61 9.31
C LEU A 87 -18.34 10.23 8.93
N MET A 88 -18.89 11.13 9.74
CA MET A 88 -20.17 11.78 9.43
C MET A 88 -20.07 12.86 8.35
N LEU A 89 -19.05 13.73 8.42
CA LEU A 89 -18.77 14.75 7.38
C LEU A 89 -18.48 14.09 6.02
N MET A 90 -17.94 12.88 6.06
CA MET A 90 -17.58 12.06 4.91
C MET A 90 -18.78 11.48 4.15
N ILE A 91 -19.81 10.98 4.83
CA ILE A 91 -21.01 10.42 4.15
C ILE A 91 -21.68 11.52 3.31
N ILE A 92 -21.70 12.75 3.83
CA ILE A 92 -22.26 13.92 3.14
C ILE A 92 -21.45 14.26 1.88
N PHE A 93 -20.12 14.16 1.94
CA PHE A 93 -19.25 14.43 0.80
C PHE A 93 -19.36 13.37 -0.31
N ILE A 94 -19.49 12.08 0.04
CA ILE A 94 -19.67 10.99 -0.92
C ILE A 94 -20.99 11.14 -1.68
N LEU A 95 -22.08 11.45 -0.96
CA LEU A 95 -23.40 11.69 -1.57
C LEU A 95 -23.38 12.86 -2.57
N PHE A 96 -22.56 13.88 -2.31
CA PHE A 96 -22.40 15.03 -3.22
C PHE A 96 -21.62 14.70 -4.51
N LEU A 97 -20.64 13.80 -4.43
CA LEU A 97 -19.79 13.43 -5.57
C LEU A 97 -20.48 12.48 -6.54
N GLN A 98 -21.38 11.63 -6.06
CA GLN A 98 -22.07 10.64 -6.89
C GLN A 98 -22.90 11.29 -8.00
N ASN A 99 -23.49 12.46 -7.75
CA ASN A 99 -24.32 13.17 -8.73
C ASN A 99 -23.55 13.86 -9.87
N LYS A 100 -22.21 13.96 -9.83
CA LYS A 100 -21.43 14.73 -10.81
C LYS A 100 -20.42 13.93 -11.62
N THR A 101 -20.20 12.65 -11.30
CA THR A 101 -19.02 11.91 -11.79
C THR A 101 -19.31 10.84 -12.84
N GLU A 102 -20.55 10.72 -13.33
CA GLU A 102 -20.89 9.77 -14.40
C GLU A 102 -20.22 10.11 -15.76
N SER A 103 -19.70 11.33 -15.94
CA SER A 103 -19.20 11.80 -17.24
C SER A 103 -17.69 11.66 -17.50
N LEU A 104 -16.89 11.24 -16.51
CA LEU A 104 -15.42 11.36 -16.61
C LEU A 104 -14.67 10.06 -16.94
N ILE A 105 -15.37 8.94 -17.05
CA ILE A 105 -14.73 7.64 -17.37
C ILE A 105 -15.44 7.08 -18.59
N TYR A 106 -15.16 7.69 -19.75
CA TYR A 106 -15.30 6.95 -21.00
C TYR A 106 -14.28 5.81 -20.92
N ASN A 107 -14.80 4.60 -20.70
CA ASN A 107 -14.04 3.37 -20.79
C ASN A 107 -13.32 3.36 -22.14
N ASN A 108 -11.99 3.50 -22.08
CA ASN A 108 -11.10 3.31 -23.22
C ASN A 108 -11.04 1.82 -23.65
N GLU A 109 -11.88 0.96 -23.06
CA GLU A 109 -12.02 -0.47 -23.37
C GLU A 109 -12.45 -0.75 -24.82
N LEU A 110 -12.87 0.26 -25.58
CA LEU A 110 -13.29 0.10 -26.98
C LEU A 110 -12.18 0.28 -28.01
N ILE A 111 -10.94 0.54 -27.61
CA ILE A 111 -9.84 0.52 -28.55
C ILE A 111 -9.14 -0.83 -28.43
N PRO A 112 -9.22 -1.73 -29.44
CA PRO A 112 -8.47 -2.97 -29.44
C PRO A 112 -6.99 -2.63 -29.70
N PHE A 113 -6.33 -2.11 -28.66
CA PHE A 113 -4.90 -1.81 -28.71
C PHE A 113 -4.13 -3.09 -28.48
N LYS A 114 -2.96 -3.16 -29.13
CA LYS A 114 -1.92 -4.17 -28.93
C LYS A 114 -1.39 -4.13 -27.48
N GLU A 115 -2.18 -4.55 -26.51
CA GLU A 115 -1.86 -4.42 -25.08
C GLU A 115 -0.59 -5.17 -24.67
N ASN A 116 -0.34 -6.34 -25.27
CA ASN A 116 0.88 -7.09 -25.00
C ASN A 116 2.16 -6.33 -25.43
N SER A 117 2.10 -5.50 -26.47
CA SER A 117 3.29 -4.78 -26.94
C SER A 117 3.73 -3.66 -26.00
N ILE A 118 2.78 -2.98 -25.34
CA ILE A 118 3.05 -1.86 -24.43
C ILE A 118 3.67 -2.38 -23.13
N ILE A 119 3.15 -3.49 -22.59
CA ILE A 119 3.69 -4.12 -21.38
C ILE A 119 5.10 -4.64 -21.64
N GLN A 120 5.31 -5.34 -22.76
CA GLN A 120 6.64 -5.83 -23.14
C GLN A 120 7.65 -4.67 -23.31
N PHE A 121 7.25 -3.57 -23.95
CA PHE A 121 8.12 -2.40 -24.07
C PHE A 121 8.45 -1.75 -22.72
N SER A 122 7.49 -1.72 -21.79
CA SER A 122 7.69 -1.14 -20.46
C SER A 122 8.73 -1.89 -19.63
N LEU A 123 8.76 -3.22 -19.78
CA LEU A 123 9.71 -4.09 -19.07
C LEU A 123 11.10 -4.05 -19.69
N ILE A 124 11.17 -4.15 -21.01
CA ILE A 124 12.44 -4.17 -21.75
C ILE A 124 13.19 -2.83 -21.60
N LYS A 125 12.48 -1.73 -21.32
CA LYS A 125 13.08 -0.42 -21.05
C LYS A 125 14.17 -0.45 -19.98
N TYR A 126 14.00 -1.23 -18.90
CA TYR A 126 14.97 -1.29 -17.81
C TYR A 126 16.23 -2.11 -18.14
N ALA A 127 16.18 -2.95 -19.17
CA ALA A 127 17.35 -3.67 -19.67
C ALA A 127 18.17 -2.84 -20.67
N ASN A 128 17.64 -1.71 -21.15
CA ASN A 128 18.29 -0.86 -22.15
C ASN A 128 19.01 0.34 -21.50
N PHE A 129 20.15 0.73 -22.08
CA PHE A 129 20.79 2.00 -21.74
C PHE A 129 19.91 3.19 -22.18
N PRO A 130 19.84 4.30 -21.40
CA PRO A 130 20.56 4.58 -20.15
C PRO A 130 19.84 4.10 -18.87
N VAL A 131 18.59 3.63 -18.99
CA VAL A 131 17.74 3.28 -17.84
C VAL A 131 18.29 2.08 -17.06
N MET A 132 19.07 1.21 -17.70
CA MET A 132 19.81 0.11 -17.05
C MET A 132 20.65 0.58 -15.85
N ILE A 133 21.15 1.82 -15.84
CA ILE A 133 21.89 2.39 -14.70
C ILE A 133 21.03 2.40 -13.44
N ILE A 134 19.74 2.71 -13.57
CA ILE A 134 18.79 2.69 -12.44
C ILE A 134 18.64 1.27 -11.91
N LEU A 135 18.52 0.27 -12.78
CA LEU A 135 18.42 -1.13 -12.38
C LEU A 135 19.66 -1.61 -11.62
N ILE A 136 20.86 -1.29 -12.11
CA ILE A 136 22.12 -1.61 -11.42
C ILE A 136 22.17 -0.92 -10.04
N SER A 137 21.76 0.34 -9.94
CA SER A 137 21.73 1.08 -8.67
C SER A 137 20.78 0.45 -7.65
N MET A 138 19.62 -0.06 -8.07
CA MET A 138 18.65 -0.74 -7.19
C MET A 138 19.19 -2.08 -6.67
N ILE A 139 19.90 -2.85 -7.51
CA ILE A 139 20.55 -4.10 -7.08
C ILE A 139 21.61 -3.81 -6.02
N LEU A 140 22.47 -2.81 -6.26
CA LEU A 140 23.49 -2.41 -5.29
C LEU A 140 22.86 -1.91 -3.98
N TYR A 141 21.78 -1.12 -4.06
CA TYR A 141 21.05 -0.67 -2.88
C TYR A 141 20.52 -1.85 -2.06
N LEU A 142 19.83 -2.81 -2.69
CA LEU A 142 19.31 -3.99 -1.99
C LEU A 142 20.40 -4.88 -1.40
N LEU A 143 21.56 -4.96 -2.05
CA LEU A 143 22.71 -5.70 -1.51
C LEU A 143 23.29 -5.01 -0.27
N ILE A 144 23.44 -3.68 -0.30
CA ILE A 144 23.92 -2.91 0.85
C ILE A 144 22.94 -3.01 2.01
N THR A 145 21.62 -2.92 1.76
CA THR A 145 20.62 -3.06 2.82
C THR A 145 20.64 -4.44 3.45
N LEU A 146 20.83 -5.52 2.68
CA LEU A 146 20.97 -6.87 3.22
C LEU A 146 22.21 -7.01 4.12
N ILE A 147 23.36 -6.47 3.70
CA ILE A 147 24.58 -6.49 4.54
C ILE A 147 24.36 -5.67 5.82
N ALA A 148 23.70 -4.52 5.72
CA ALA A 148 23.40 -3.68 6.86
C ALA A 148 22.43 -4.35 7.84
N THR A 149 21.36 -5.01 7.35
CA THR A 149 20.40 -5.70 8.23
C THR A 149 21.06 -6.85 8.98
N VAL A 150 21.90 -7.67 8.33
CA VAL A 150 22.66 -8.74 9.01
C VAL A 150 23.54 -8.16 10.12
N LYS A 151 24.32 -7.10 9.85
CA LYS A 151 25.17 -6.44 10.86
C LYS A 151 24.38 -5.85 12.03
N ILE A 152 23.19 -5.30 11.79
CA ILE A 152 22.32 -4.77 12.85
C ILE A 152 21.74 -5.92 13.70
N THR A 153 21.43 -7.07 13.10
CA THR A 153 20.91 -8.22 13.86
C THR A 153 21.98 -8.98 14.64
N GLU A 154 23.27 -8.83 14.30
CA GLU A 154 24.39 -9.49 14.99
C GLU A 154 24.75 -8.89 16.36
N PHE A 155 23.99 -7.91 16.87
CA PHE A 155 24.18 -7.36 18.21
C PHE A 155 23.94 -8.42 19.31
N LYS A 156 25.03 -9.03 19.79
CA LYS A 156 25.08 -9.95 20.91
C LYS A 156 24.97 -9.21 22.26
N GLN A 157 23.79 -8.79 22.67
CA GLN A 157 23.55 -8.45 24.09
C GLN A 157 22.28 -9.07 24.62
N GLY A 158 22.45 -10.30 25.13
CA GLY A 158 21.56 -10.98 26.07
C GLY A 158 20.17 -11.37 25.53
N PRO A 159 19.55 -12.43 26.08
CA PRO A 159 18.15 -12.72 25.77
C PRO A 159 17.26 -11.56 26.23
N ILE A 160 16.35 -11.10 25.38
CA ILE A 160 15.22 -10.18 25.71
C ILE A 160 14.17 -10.91 26.58
N ARG A 161 14.62 -11.85 27.41
CA ARG A 161 13.78 -12.64 28.30
C ARG A 161 14.59 -12.97 29.53
N GLN A 162 14.18 -12.45 30.68
CA GLN A 162 14.60 -13.03 31.95
C GLN A 162 14.20 -14.51 31.92
N MET A 163 15.20 -15.39 31.99
CA MET A 163 14.96 -16.78 32.33
C MET A 163 14.46 -16.78 33.77
N ASN A 164 13.17 -17.10 33.93
CA ASN A 164 12.65 -17.55 35.22
C ASN A 164 13.14 -18.97 35.49
#